data_AF-A0A354BII8-F1
#
_entry.id   AF-A0A354BII8-F1
#
_cell.length_a   1.000
_cell.length_b   1.000
_cell.length_c   1.000
_cell.angle_alpha   90.00
_cell.angle_beta   90.00
_cell.angle_gamma   90.00
#
_symmetry.space_group_name_H-M   'P 1'
#
loop_
_entity.id
_entity.type
_entity.pdbx_description
1 polymer ?
#
loop_
_entity_poly.entity_id
_entity_poly.type
_entity_poly.pdbx_seq_one_letter_code
_entity_poly.pdbx_strand_id
1 'polypeptide(L)'
;MRVLDGPYWSRQRRVIIKAEVVRLPGWDPGCNLDFVVTNLQETPAMVYASYCQRGDVENRLKELHDDRALGRTSSTRFWAN
;
A
#
# COMPACT_ATOMS: atom_id res chain seq x y z
N MET A 1 3.27 -18.16 23.48
CA MET A 1 3.31 -17.51 22.15
C MET A 1 4.55 -18.01 21.44
N ARG A 2 4.43 -18.94 20.49
CA ARG A 2 5.58 -19.43 19.70
C ARG A 2 5.91 -18.36 18.67
N VAL A 3 7.09 -17.77 18.77
CA VAL A 3 7.66 -16.97 17.67
C VAL A 3 8.12 -17.99 16.64
N LEU A 4 7.56 -17.92 15.43
CA LEU A 4 8.00 -18.76 14.32
C LEU A 4 9.40 -18.31 13.89
N ASP A 5 10.31 -19.25 13.63
CA ASP A 5 11.72 -19.01 13.26
C ASP A 5 11.84 -18.43 11.84
N GLY A 6 11.34 -17.21 11.64
CA GLY A 6 11.42 -16.44 10.41
C GLY A 6 12.32 -15.20 10.54
N PRO A 7 12.64 -14.53 9.42
CA PRO A 7 13.40 -13.29 9.43
C PRO A 7 12.68 -12.24 10.31
N TYR A 8 13.41 -11.67 11.27
CA TYR A 8 12.91 -10.65 12.19
C TYR A 8 13.60 -9.32 11.95
N TRP A 9 12.90 -8.22 12.26
CA TRP A 9 13.52 -6.90 12.28
C TRP A 9 14.45 -6.77 13.49
N SER A 10 15.68 -6.35 13.26
CA SER A 10 16.66 -6.09 14.33
C SER A 10 16.28 -4.93 15.26
N ARG A 11 15.26 -4.14 14.91
CA ARG A 11 14.77 -3.00 15.67
C ARG A 11 13.25 -3.02 15.74
N GLN A 12 12.70 -2.59 16.88
CA GLN A 12 11.27 -2.40 17.04
C GLN A 12 10.73 -1.41 15.98
N ARG A 13 9.49 -1.67 15.54
CA ARG A 13 8.76 -0.83 14.60
C ARG A 13 7.40 -0.49 15.18
N ARG A 14 6.95 0.73 14.92
CA ARG A 14 5.60 1.18 15.27
C ARG A 14 4.64 0.64 14.21
N VAL A 15 3.51 0.12 14.65
CA VAL A 15 2.44 -0.36 13.77
C VAL A 15 1.18 0.45 14.07
N ILE A 16 0.57 1.00 13.01
CA ILE A 16 -0.72 1.67 13.06
C ILE A 16 -1.73 0.73 12.41
N ILE A 17 -2.84 0.45 13.08
CA ILE A 17 -3.92 -0.37 12.56
C ILE A 17 -5.08 0.55 12.18
N LYS A 18 -5.62 0.38 10.97
CA LYS A 18 -6.92 0.90 10.59
C LYS A 18 -7.94 -0.23 10.72
N ALA A 19 -8.84 -0.06 11.67
CA ALA A 19 -9.97 -0.96 11.86
C ALA A 19 -11.22 -0.23 11.37
N GLU A 20 -11.67 -0.54 10.16
CA GLU A 20 -12.93 -0.04 9.63
C GLU A 20 -13.87 -1.18 9.21
N VAL A 21 -15.17 -0.93 9.30
CA VAL A 21 -16.20 -1.82 8.76
C VAL A 21 -16.75 -1.17 7.50
N VAL A 22 -16.51 -1.81 6.36
CA VAL A 22 -16.98 -1.38 5.05
C VAL A 22 -18.39 -1.93 4.84
N ARG A 23 -19.33 -1.05 4.49
CA ARG A 23 -20.71 -1.39 4.17
C ARG A 23 -20.99 -1.00 2.73
N LEU A 24 -21.17 -1.99 1.86
CA LEU A 24 -21.52 -1.79 0.46
C LEU A 24 -22.96 -2.26 0.20
N PRO A 25 -23.77 -1.55 -0.61
CA PRO A 25 -25.12 -1.98 -0.93
C PRO A 25 -25.14 -3.39 -1.56
N GLY A 26 -25.93 -4.30 -0.98
CA GLY A 26 -26.05 -5.69 -1.45
C GLY A 26 -24.97 -6.65 -0.93
N TRP A 27 -24.10 -6.21 -0.02
CA TRP A 27 -23.06 -7.03 0.59
C TRP A 27 -23.17 -7.01 2.12
N ASP A 28 -22.78 -8.11 2.75
CA ASP A 28 -22.61 -8.14 4.20
C ASP A 28 -21.47 -7.19 4.63
N PRO A 29 -21.56 -6.58 5.83
CA PRO A 29 -20.50 -5.71 6.32
C PRO A 29 -19.15 -6.43 6.38
N GLY A 30 -18.16 -5.92 5.66
CA GLY A 30 -16.81 -6.45 5.61
C GLY A 30 -15.88 -5.73 6.58
N CYS A 31 -14.95 -6.44 7.22
CA CYS A 31 -13.85 -5.81 7.95
C CYS A 31 -12.72 -5.51 6.97
N ASN A 32 -12.38 -4.24 6.79
CA ASN A 32 -11.18 -3.86 6.05
C ASN A 32 -10.06 -3.59 7.07
N LEU A 33 -9.35 -4.65 7.43
CA LEU A 33 -8.25 -4.58 8.39
C LEU A 33 -6.94 -4.29 7.66
N ASP A 34 -6.49 -3.04 7.74
CA ASP A 34 -5.22 -2.60 7.18
C ASP A 34 -4.25 -2.20 8.30
N PHE A 35 -2.94 -2.34 8.04
CA PHE A 35 -1.91 -1.82 8.94
C PHE A 35 -0.78 -1.13 8.19
N VAL A 36 -0.19 -0.12 8.84
CA VAL A 36 0.97 0.63 8.37
C VAL A 36 2.10 0.45 9.37
N VAL A 37 3.20 -0.15 8.93
CA VAL A 37 4.45 -0.20 9.70
C VAL A 37 5.24 1.06 9.41
N THR A 38 5.62 1.81 10.46
CA THR A 38 6.25 3.12 10.29
C THR A 38 7.32 3.38 11.35
N ASN A 39 8.24 4.28 11.04
CA ASN A 39 9.17 4.93 11.97
C ASN A 39 8.79 6.40 12.27
N LEU A 40 7.73 6.90 11.62
CA LEU A 40 7.21 8.24 11.79
C LEU A 40 6.62 8.41 13.20
N GLN A 41 6.76 9.62 13.76
CA GLN A 41 6.36 9.95 15.13
C GLN A 41 5.05 10.74 15.20
N GLU A 42 4.52 11.15 14.05
CA GLU A 42 3.27 11.87 13.89
C GLU A 42 2.07 11.06 14.40
N THR A 43 0.92 11.73 14.52
CA THR A 43 -0.31 11.05 14.95
C THR A 43 -0.68 9.93 13.96
N PRO A 44 -1.30 8.84 14.43
CA PRO A 44 -1.70 7.74 13.55
C PRO A 44 -2.52 8.19 12.33
N ALA A 45 -3.41 9.17 12.52
CA ALA A 45 -4.23 9.74 11.46
C ALA A 45 -3.40 10.46 10.39
N MET A 46 -2.39 11.25 10.79
CA MET A 46 -1.50 11.94 9.85
C MET A 46 -0.64 10.96 9.06
N VAL A 47 -0.09 9.94 9.71
CA VAL A 47 0.70 8.90 9.02
C VAL A 47 -0.17 8.13 8.05
N TYR A 48 -1.40 7.77 8.44
CA TYR A 48 -2.33 7.07 7.56
C TYR A 48 -2.76 7.95 6.38
N ALA A 49 -3.03 9.25 6.60
CA ALA A 49 -3.35 10.19 5.54
C ALA A 49 -2.19 10.33 4.53
N SER A 50 -0.94 10.36 5.01
CA SER A 50 0.23 10.35 4.14
C SER A 50 0.36 9.04 3.35
N TYR A 51 0.10 7.89 3.99
CA TYR A 51 0.06 6.59 3.30
C TYR A 51 -0.96 6.57 2.16
N CYS A 52 -2.16 7.13 2.36
CA CYS A 52 -3.20 7.19 1.33
C CYS A 52 -2.78 7.96 0.07
N GLN A 53 -1.85 8.92 0.17
CA GLN A 53 -1.36 9.68 -0.99
C GLN A 53 -0.62 8.79 -2.01
N ARG A 54 -0.13 7.60 -1.59
CA ARG A 54 0.46 6.61 -2.50
C ARG A 54 -0.52 6.15 -3.58
N GLY A 55 -1.82 6.18 -3.30
CA GLY A 55 -2.85 5.80 -4.26
C GLY A 55 -2.87 6.67 -5.52
N ASP A 56 -2.54 7.96 -5.41
CA ASP A 56 -2.53 8.86 -6.57
C ASP A 56 -1.43 8.46 -7.57
N VAL A 57 -0.23 8.13 -7.09
CA VAL A 57 0.87 7.66 -7.94
C VAL A 57 0.49 6.36 -8.66
N GLU A 58 -0.19 5.44 -7.97
CA GLU A 58 -0.66 4.20 -8.59
C GLU A 58 -1.73 4.48 -9.67
N ASN A 59 -2.62 5.44 -9.43
CA ASN A 59 -3.60 5.87 -10.43
C ASN A 59 -2.92 6.51 -11.65
N ARG A 60 -1.91 7.35 -11.46
CA ARG A 60 -1.13 7.92 -12.57
C ARG A 60 -0.37 6.86 -13.36
N LEU A 61 0.14 5.84 -12.69
CA LEU A 61 0.76 4.69 -13.36
C LEU A 61 -0.26 3.92 -14.21
N LYS A 62 -1.48 3.71 -13.70
CA LYS A 62 -2.58 3.07 -14.43
C LYS A 62 -3.01 3.90 -15.65
N GLU A 63 -3.21 5.21 -15.48
CA GLU A 63 -3.50 6.14 -16.60
C GLU A 63 -2.42 6.05 -17.69
N LEU A 64 -1.15 6.07 -17.30
CA LEU A 64 -0.04 5.98 -18.25
C LEU A 64 0.03 4.61 -18.95
N HIS A 65 -0.25 3.54 -18.23
CA HIS A 65 -0.24 2.19 -18.79
C HIS A 65 -1.41 1.97 -19.76
N ASP A 66 -2.63 2.31 -19.35
CA ASP A 66 -3.86 1.96 -20.04
C ASP A 66 -4.26 3.02 -21.08
N ASP A 67 -4.21 4.31 -20.74
CA ASP A 67 -4.65 5.39 -21.64
C ASP A 67 -3.54 5.84 -22.60
N ARG A 68 -2.27 5.67 -22.20
CA ARG A 68 -1.09 6.04 -23.02
C ARG A 68 -0.34 4.85 -23.58
N ALA A 69 -0.86 3.62 -23.38
CA ALA A 69 -0.30 2.39 -23.92
C ALA A 69 1.20 2.22 -23.64
N LEU A 70 1.68 2.67 -22.47
CA LEU A 70 3.11 2.65 -22.14
C LEU A 70 3.71 1.24 -22.27
N GLY A 71 2.92 0.20 -21.91
CA GLY A 71 3.31 -1.20 -22.07
C GLY A 71 3.46 -1.71 -23.51
N ARG A 72 3.13 -0.90 -24.53
CA ARG A 72 3.21 -1.25 -25.97
C ARG A 72 4.30 -0.50 -26.72
N THR A 73 5.09 0.32 -26.01
CA THR A 73 6.22 1.02 -26.62
C THR A 73 7.40 0.05 -26.76
N SER A 74 7.87 -0.16 -27.99
CA SER A 74 9.08 -0.96 -28.24
C SER A 74 10.32 -0.07 -28.18
N SER A 75 11.30 -0.41 -27.34
CA SER A 75 12.64 0.16 -27.39
C SER A 75 13.66 -0.93 -27.66
N THR A 76 14.24 -0.95 -28.85
CA THR A 76 15.27 -1.94 -29.24
C THR A 76 16.64 -1.66 -28.60
N ARG A 77 16.79 -0.50 -27.94
CA ARG A 77 18.01 -0.09 -27.25
C ARG A 77 17.90 -0.17 -25.72
N PHE A 78 16.73 -0.55 -25.19
CA PHE A 78 16.54 -0.65 -23.75
C PHE A 78 17.20 -1.93 -23.23
N TRP A 79 18.24 -1.77 -22.42
CA TRP A 79 18.82 -2.86 -21.65
C TRP A 79 18.04 -3.00 -20.34
N ALA A 80 17.27 -4.09 -20.21
CA ALA A 80 16.64 -4.43 -18.94
C ALA A 80 17.71 -5.03 -18.00
N ASN A 81 17.84 -4.44 -16.81
CA ASN A 81 18.77 -4.87 -15.76
C ASN A 81 18.22 -6.05 -14.97
#